data_AF-A0A6I9MTS0-F1
#
_entry.id   AF-A0A6I9MTS0-F1
#
_cell.length_a   1.000
_cell.length_b   1.000
_cell.length_c   1.000
_cell.angle_alpha   90.00
_cell.angle_beta   90.00
_cell.angle_gamma   90.00
#
_symmetry.space_group_name_H-M   'P 1'
#
loop_
_entity.id
_entity.type
_entity.pdbx_description
1 polymer ?
#
loop_
_entity_poly.entity_id
_entity_poly.type
_entity_poly.pdbx_seq_one_letter_code
_entity_poly.pdbx_strand_id
1 'polypeptide(L)'
;MRVDDLQISCYRLMCSIYSLGTVKTPHVEKQRPALGECLAHLAAAMPVAFLEPSLNEYNMFSVYTTKTPRERTILGLPSQVEELCPDIPELEVLLKEIHDLAESGARYTEMPHVIEITLPMLCNYLPRWWERGPENLPEQEGQVCTSVTSEQLNQLLGSIMKIVVNNLGIDEASWMKRLAAALEKEMYEDRQSFKKQLKEHQQSSP
;
A
#
# COMPACT_ATOMS: atom_id res chain seq x y z
N MET A 1 18.62 -2.01 -17.85
CA MET A 1 17.18 -1.65 -17.80
C MET A 1 17.10 -0.25 -17.24
N ARG A 2 16.47 0.71 -17.93
CA ARG A 2 16.36 2.08 -17.40
C ARG A 2 15.38 2.06 -16.22
N VAL A 3 15.62 2.90 -15.21
CA VAL A 3 14.76 3.00 -14.01
C VAL A 3 13.31 3.33 -14.40
N ASP A 4 13.14 4.03 -15.52
CA ASP A 4 11.84 4.42 -16.08
C ASP A 4 11.04 3.21 -16.60
N ASP A 5 11.70 2.30 -17.33
CA ASP A 5 11.06 1.06 -17.83
C ASP A 5 10.61 0.17 -16.66
N LEU A 6 11.38 0.20 -15.56
CA LEU A 6 11.05 -0.53 -14.34
C LEU A 6 9.80 0.06 -13.68
N GLN A 7 9.69 1.38 -13.52
CA GLN A 7 8.52 1.99 -12.90
C GLN A 7 7.22 1.69 -13.68
N ILE A 8 7.26 1.82 -15.01
CA ILE A 8 6.11 1.50 -15.88
C ILE A 8 5.72 0.02 -15.74
N SER A 9 6.71 -0.87 -15.71
CA SER A 9 6.48 -2.30 -15.51
C SER A 9 5.89 -2.59 -14.14
N CYS A 10 6.35 -1.91 -13.08
CA CYS A 10 5.79 -2.03 -11.73
C CYS A 10 4.32 -1.62 -11.69
N TYR A 11 3.93 -0.49 -12.29
CA TYR A 11 2.52 -0.10 -12.38
C TYR A 11 1.67 -1.20 -13.04
N ARG A 12 2.10 -1.70 -14.19
CA ARG A 12 1.39 -2.77 -14.92
C ARG A 12 1.31 -4.07 -14.12
N LEU A 13 2.39 -4.43 -13.42
CA LEU A 13 2.46 -5.61 -12.59
C LEU A 13 1.50 -5.50 -11.39
N MET A 14 1.52 -4.37 -10.68
CA MET A 14 0.61 -4.11 -9.57
C MET A 14 -0.85 -4.16 -10.02
N CYS A 15 -1.17 -3.46 -11.12
CA CYS A 15 -2.50 -3.48 -11.72
C CYS A 15 -2.94 -4.91 -12.02
N SER A 16 -2.11 -5.68 -12.72
CA SER A 16 -2.42 -7.07 -13.10
C SER A 16 -2.63 -7.97 -11.88
N ILE A 17 -1.80 -7.83 -10.84
CA ILE A 17 -1.91 -8.61 -9.60
C ILE A 17 -3.22 -8.26 -8.88
N TYR A 18 -3.54 -6.97 -8.75
CA TYR A 18 -4.77 -6.52 -8.10
C TYR A 18 -6.01 -7.03 -8.85
N SER A 19 -6.08 -6.82 -10.16
CA SER A 19 -7.20 -7.27 -11.01
C SER A 19 -7.36 -8.78 -10.94
N LEU A 20 -6.27 -9.53 -10.98
CA LEU A 20 -6.33 -10.98 -10.83
C LEU A 20 -6.81 -11.37 -9.44
N GLY A 21 -6.31 -10.72 -8.39
CA GLY A 21 -6.63 -11.01 -6.99
C GLY A 21 -8.06 -10.67 -6.58
N THR A 22 -8.73 -9.74 -7.26
CA THR A 22 -10.11 -9.34 -6.98
C THR A 22 -11.15 -10.19 -7.73
N VAL A 23 -10.74 -10.91 -8.78
CA VAL A 23 -11.64 -11.78 -9.55
C VAL A 23 -12.09 -13.00 -8.73
N LYS A 24 -13.37 -13.38 -8.89
CA LYS A 24 -13.99 -14.57 -8.26
C LYS A 24 -13.87 -15.78 -9.18
N THR A 25 -12.67 -16.39 -9.24
CA THR A 25 -12.47 -17.68 -9.92
C THR A 25 -11.80 -18.70 -9.01
N PRO A 26 -12.13 -20.01 -9.12
CA PRO A 26 -11.57 -21.04 -8.23
C PRO A 26 -10.04 -21.16 -8.28
N HIS A 27 -9.43 -20.82 -9.42
CA HIS A 27 -7.98 -20.86 -9.60
C HIS A 27 -7.29 -19.75 -8.80
N VAL A 28 -7.89 -18.56 -8.78
CA VAL A 28 -7.38 -17.39 -8.06
C VAL A 28 -7.53 -17.56 -6.56
N GLU A 29 -8.63 -18.14 -6.07
CA GLU A 29 -8.88 -18.30 -4.63
C GLU A 29 -7.72 -18.96 -3.89
N LYS A 30 -7.06 -19.95 -4.49
CA LYS A 30 -5.89 -20.63 -3.88
C LYS A 30 -4.62 -19.78 -3.90
N GLN A 31 -4.49 -18.84 -4.83
CA GLN A 31 -3.30 -18.01 -5.03
C GLN A 31 -3.46 -16.59 -4.47
N ARG A 32 -4.68 -16.18 -4.14
CA ARG A 32 -5.04 -14.84 -3.66
C ARG A 32 -4.14 -14.37 -2.52
N PRO A 33 -3.82 -15.19 -1.50
CA PRO A 33 -2.89 -14.75 -0.46
C PRO A 33 -1.49 -14.39 -0.97
N ALA A 34 -0.94 -15.19 -1.88
CA ALA A 34 0.39 -14.96 -2.44
C ALA A 34 0.41 -13.74 -3.37
N LEU A 35 -0.69 -13.52 -4.11
CA LEU A 35 -0.89 -12.31 -4.91
C LEU A 35 -0.93 -11.07 -4.02
N GLY A 36 -1.68 -11.12 -2.91
CA GLY A 36 -1.76 -10.01 -1.95
C GLY A 36 -0.44 -9.72 -1.26
N GLU A 37 0.30 -10.76 -0.84
CA GLU A 37 1.64 -10.60 -0.28
C GLU A 37 2.61 -9.97 -1.30
N CYS A 38 2.55 -10.40 -2.56
CA CYS A 38 3.37 -9.80 -3.62
C CYS A 38 3.01 -8.33 -3.85
N LEU A 39 1.72 -8.01 -3.94
CA LEU A 39 1.23 -6.65 -4.11
C LEU A 39 1.60 -5.75 -2.93
N ALA A 40 1.51 -6.26 -1.71
CA ALA A 40 1.90 -5.54 -0.50
C ALA A 40 3.37 -5.13 -0.50
N HIS A 41 4.28 -6.06 -0.84
CA HIS A 41 5.70 -5.74 -0.97
C HIS A 41 5.97 -4.75 -2.12
N LEU A 42 5.26 -4.86 -3.24
CA LEU A 42 5.37 -3.88 -4.33
C LEU A 42 4.88 -2.49 -3.89
N ALA A 43 3.78 -2.41 -3.13
CA ALA A 43 3.26 -1.17 -2.60
C ALA A 43 4.24 -0.50 -1.62
N ALA A 44 4.89 -1.28 -0.76
CA ALA A 44 5.98 -0.80 0.11
C ALA A 44 7.28 -0.46 -0.65
N ALA A 45 7.50 -0.99 -1.85
CA ALA A 45 8.71 -0.71 -2.62
C ALA A 45 8.53 0.47 -3.60
N MET A 46 7.29 0.81 -3.96
CA MET A 46 7.01 1.81 -4.98
C MET A 46 7.56 3.19 -4.57
N PRO A 47 8.31 3.88 -5.44
CA PRO A 47 8.80 5.24 -5.16
C PRO A 47 7.74 6.32 -5.43
N VAL A 48 6.55 5.93 -5.87
CA VAL A 48 5.41 6.81 -6.20
C VAL A 48 4.17 6.41 -5.43
N ALA A 49 3.47 7.40 -4.88
CA ALA A 49 2.21 7.27 -4.15
C ALA A 49 1.07 6.92 -5.12
N PHE A 50 1.09 5.69 -5.66
CA PHE A 50 0.24 5.29 -6.78
C PHE A 50 -1.26 5.24 -6.45
N LEU A 51 -1.64 5.24 -5.18
CA LEU A 51 -3.04 5.30 -4.75
C LEU A 51 -3.58 6.74 -4.65
N GLU A 52 -2.72 7.75 -4.85
CA GLU A 52 -3.02 9.18 -4.76
C GLU A 52 -2.55 9.91 -6.03
N PRO A 53 -3.06 9.54 -7.21
CA PRO A 53 -2.55 10.06 -8.49
C PRO A 53 -2.70 11.57 -8.64
N SER A 54 -3.69 12.16 -7.97
CA SER A 54 -3.89 13.62 -7.92
C SER A 54 -2.69 14.38 -7.35
N LEU A 55 -1.87 13.74 -6.52
CA LEU A 55 -0.66 14.32 -5.92
C LEU A 55 0.63 13.92 -6.65
N ASN A 56 0.52 13.18 -7.76
CA ASN A 56 1.68 12.67 -8.49
C ASN A 56 2.56 13.78 -9.09
N GLU A 57 2.02 14.97 -9.36
CA GLU A 57 2.81 16.11 -9.82
C GLU A 57 3.87 16.55 -8.80
N TYR A 58 3.63 16.33 -7.51
CA TYR A 58 4.57 16.61 -6.43
C TYR A 58 5.57 15.46 -6.21
N ASN A 59 5.40 14.32 -6.89
CA ASN A 59 6.31 13.20 -6.76
C ASN A 59 7.53 13.35 -7.68
N MET A 60 8.67 13.69 -7.09
CA MET A 60 9.94 13.88 -7.84
C MET A 60 10.48 12.61 -8.51
N PHE A 61 10.03 11.43 -8.10
CA PHE A 61 10.47 10.14 -8.66
C PHE A 61 9.54 9.60 -9.74
N SER A 62 8.44 10.31 -10.04
CA SER A 62 7.51 9.91 -11.08
C SER A 62 8.11 10.11 -12.47
N VAL A 63 7.89 9.16 -13.38
CA VAL A 63 8.22 9.34 -14.81
C VAL A 63 7.48 10.53 -15.43
N TYR A 64 6.35 10.95 -14.85
CA TYR A 64 5.60 12.13 -15.30
C TYR A 64 6.25 13.45 -14.93
N THR A 65 7.03 13.46 -13.85
CA THR A 65 7.76 14.64 -13.35
C THR A 65 9.18 14.68 -13.89
N THR A 66 9.80 13.52 -14.09
CA THR A 66 11.21 13.40 -14.52
C THR A 66 11.40 13.39 -16.03
N LYS A 67 10.35 13.14 -16.82
CA LYS A 67 10.43 13.06 -18.30
C LYS A 67 9.68 14.17 -19.00
N THR A 68 10.28 14.64 -20.09
CA THR A 68 9.61 15.56 -21.02
C THR A 68 8.44 14.88 -21.72
N PRO A 69 7.42 15.64 -22.19
CA PRO A 69 6.31 15.07 -22.96
C PRO A 69 6.77 14.20 -24.14
N ARG A 70 7.84 14.61 -24.83
CA ARG A 70 8.42 13.87 -25.95
C ARG A 70 8.97 12.50 -25.54
N GLU A 71 9.71 12.44 -24.43
CA GLU A 71 10.23 11.17 -23.91
C GLU A 71 9.10 10.24 -23.46
N ARG A 72 8.04 10.80 -22.87
CA ARG A 72 6.85 10.02 -22.48
C ARG A 72 6.17 9.39 -23.69
N THR A 73 6.04 10.13 -24.80
CA THR A 73 5.52 9.57 -26.06
C THR A 73 6.41 8.44 -26.59
N ILE A 74 7.74 8.58 -26.53
CA ILE A 74 8.68 7.53 -26.98
C ILE A 74 8.56 6.26 -26.12
N LEU A 75 8.31 6.41 -24.81
CA LEU A 75 8.09 5.30 -23.88
C LEU A 75 6.68 4.69 -23.97
N GLY A 76 5.78 5.26 -24.79
CA GLY A 76 4.40 4.81 -24.89
C GLY A 76 3.60 5.02 -23.60
N LEU A 77 3.96 6.05 -22.82
CA LEU A 77 3.22 6.43 -21.62
C LEU A 77 1.87 7.07 -22.00
N PRO A 78 0.80 6.76 -21.26
CA PRO A 78 -0.47 7.46 -21.40
C PRO A 78 -0.36 8.93 -20.94
N SER A 79 -1.45 9.68 -21.11
CA SER A 79 -1.45 11.11 -20.81
C SER A 79 -1.45 11.36 -19.30
N GLN A 80 -2.23 10.55 -18.57
CA GLN A 80 -2.41 10.61 -17.13
C GLN A 80 -1.76 9.41 -16.44
N VAL A 81 -1.32 9.59 -15.19
CA VAL A 81 -0.65 8.50 -14.43
C VAL A 81 -1.65 7.42 -14.04
N GLU A 82 -2.90 7.79 -13.77
CA GLU A 82 -4.01 6.87 -13.46
C GLU A 82 -4.19 5.78 -14.54
N GLU A 83 -3.98 6.14 -15.81
CA GLU A 83 -4.14 5.23 -16.94
C GLU A 83 -3.11 4.09 -16.96
N LEU A 84 -2.02 4.18 -16.19
CA LEU A 84 -1.05 3.08 -16.04
C LEU A 84 -1.55 1.96 -15.15
N CYS A 85 -2.52 2.24 -14.28
CA CYS A 85 -3.01 1.32 -13.27
C CYS A 85 -4.52 1.50 -13.01
N PRO A 86 -5.37 1.40 -14.04
CA PRO A 86 -6.78 1.80 -13.95
C PRO A 86 -7.63 0.91 -13.05
N ASP A 87 -7.18 -0.32 -12.78
CA ASP A 87 -7.97 -1.30 -12.03
C ASP A 87 -7.82 -1.16 -10.52
N ILE A 88 -6.81 -0.42 -10.03
CA ILE A 88 -6.62 -0.19 -8.60
C ILE A 88 -7.35 1.11 -8.21
N PRO A 89 -8.37 1.05 -7.33
CA PRO A 89 -9.04 2.25 -6.83
C PRO A 89 -8.12 3.17 -6.05
N GLU A 90 -8.50 4.45 -5.95
CA GLU A 90 -7.83 5.44 -5.13
C GLU A 90 -7.87 5.08 -3.63
N LEU A 91 -6.93 5.64 -2.87
CA LEU A 91 -6.71 5.33 -1.46
C LEU A 91 -8.00 5.38 -0.62
N GLU A 92 -8.77 6.47 -0.75
CA GLU A 92 -10.01 6.68 0.01
C GLU A 92 -11.07 5.61 -0.27
N VAL A 93 -11.16 5.14 -1.52
CA VAL A 93 -12.10 4.08 -1.89
C VAL A 93 -11.71 2.75 -1.24
N LEU A 94 -10.41 2.43 -1.21
CA LEU A 94 -9.88 1.22 -0.60
C LEU A 94 -10.02 1.22 0.92
N LEU A 95 -9.73 2.35 1.57
CA LEU A 95 -9.94 2.54 3.00
C LEU A 95 -11.41 2.35 3.36
N LYS A 96 -12.31 2.95 2.57
CA LYS A 96 -13.75 2.78 2.76
C LYS A 96 -14.19 1.32 2.58
N GLU A 97 -13.65 0.58 1.62
CA GLU A 97 -13.99 -0.83 1.41
C GLU A 97 -13.65 -1.68 2.65
N ILE A 98 -12.48 -1.47 3.26
CA ILE A 98 -12.07 -2.15 4.50
C ILE A 98 -12.96 -1.71 5.68
N HIS A 99 -13.25 -0.41 5.80
CA HIS A 99 -14.10 0.12 6.85
C HIS A 99 -15.52 -0.45 6.77
N ASP A 100 -16.13 -0.46 5.59
CA ASP A 100 -17.46 -1.01 5.36
C ASP A 100 -17.51 -2.51 5.73
N LEU A 101 -16.47 -3.28 5.39
CA LEU A 101 -16.35 -4.68 5.80
C LEU A 101 -16.29 -4.81 7.33
N ALA A 102 -15.48 -3.99 7.99
CA ALA A 102 -15.37 -3.98 9.45
C ALA A 102 -16.70 -3.65 10.14
N GLU A 103 -17.43 -2.66 9.63
CA GLU A 103 -18.72 -2.22 10.18
C GLU A 103 -19.86 -3.19 9.91
N SER A 104 -19.86 -3.86 8.76
CA SER A 104 -20.94 -4.78 8.35
C SER A 104 -21.09 -6.02 9.26
N GLY A 105 -20.03 -6.42 9.96
CA GLY A 105 -19.99 -7.69 10.68
C GLY A 105 -19.96 -8.92 9.77
N ALA A 106 -19.81 -8.72 8.45
CA ALA A 106 -19.76 -9.80 7.48
C ALA A 106 -18.57 -10.73 7.73
N ARG A 107 -18.74 -12.01 7.40
CA ARG A 107 -17.63 -12.95 7.46
C ARG A 107 -16.64 -12.66 6.34
N TYR A 108 -15.35 -12.85 6.60
CA TYR A 108 -14.31 -12.58 5.60
C TYR A 108 -14.50 -13.38 4.30
N THR A 109 -15.13 -14.56 4.39
CA THR A 109 -15.44 -15.43 3.25
C THR A 109 -16.38 -14.79 2.22
N GLU A 110 -17.11 -13.74 2.60
CA GLU A 110 -18.02 -13.00 1.71
C GLU A 110 -17.24 -12.03 0.80
N MET A 111 -16.10 -11.52 1.29
CA MET A 111 -15.24 -10.57 0.58
C MET A 111 -13.75 -10.92 0.77
N PRO A 112 -13.29 -12.10 0.28
CA PRO A 112 -11.92 -12.56 0.52
C PRO A 112 -10.87 -11.67 -0.16
N HIS A 113 -11.19 -10.97 -1.26
CA HIS A 113 -10.26 -10.00 -1.87
C HIS A 113 -9.92 -8.83 -0.95
N VAL A 114 -10.86 -8.36 -0.13
CA VAL A 114 -10.61 -7.24 0.77
C VAL A 114 -9.55 -7.62 1.79
N ILE A 115 -9.66 -8.81 2.39
CA ILE A 115 -8.74 -9.28 3.43
C ILE A 115 -7.42 -9.79 2.84
N GLU A 116 -7.46 -10.43 1.68
CA GLU A 116 -6.28 -11.10 1.13
C GLU A 116 -5.53 -10.27 0.09
N ILE A 117 -6.10 -9.18 -0.45
CA ILE A 117 -5.45 -8.29 -1.43
C ILE A 117 -5.41 -6.84 -0.92
N THR A 118 -6.56 -6.22 -0.69
CA THR A 118 -6.66 -4.79 -0.36
C THR A 118 -5.99 -4.47 0.97
N LEU A 119 -6.33 -5.24 2.01
CA LEU A 119 -5.82 -5.04 3.36
C LEU A 119 -4.29 -5.17 3.46
N PRO A 120 -3.63 -6.27 3.02
CA PRO A 120 -2.18 -6.37 3.10
C PRO A 120 -1.47 -5.28 2.28
N MET A 121 -2.05 -4.88 1.13
CA MET A 121 -1.55 -3.76 0.34
C MET A 121 -1.59 -2.45 1.14
N LEU A 122 -2.72 -2.10 1.76
CA LEU A 122 -2.85 -0.86 2.54
C LEU A 122 -2.00 -0.88 3.82
N CYS A 123 -1.87 -2.03 4.48
CA CYS A 123 -0.98 -2.17 5.64
C CYS A 123 0.47 -1.83 5.29
N ASN A 124 0.92 -2.12 4.06
CA ASN A 124 2.28 -1.83 3.61
C ASN A 124 2.42 -0.43 2.97
N TYR A 125 1.33 0.08 2.37
CA TYR A 125 1.30 1.39 1.73
C TYR A 125 1.29 2.52 2.77
N LEU A 126 0.36 2.48 3.73
CA LEU A 126 0.12 3.62 4.63
C LEU A 126 1.33 3.99 5.48
N PRO A 127 2.04 3.07 6.18
CA PRO A 127 3.16 3.46 7.03
C PRO A 127 4.28 4.14 6.23
N ARG A 128 4.59 3.60 5.04
CA ARG A 128 5.59 4.15 4.13
C ARG A 128 5.27 5.58 3.68
N TRP A 129 4.01 5.84 3.34
CA TRP A 129 3.60 7.14 2.83
C TRP A 129 3.33 8.14 3.95
N TRP A 130 2.93 7.66 5.13
CA TRP A 130 2.87 8.48 6.34
C TRP A 130 4.22 9.13 6.65
N GLU A 131 5.34 8.39 6.60
CA GLU A 131 6.70 8.95 6.79
C GLU A 131 7.02 10.13 5.85
N ARG A 132 6.34 10.18 4.70
CA ARG A 132 6.51 11.20 3.64
C ARG A 132 5.31 12.15 3.57
N GLY A 133 4.38 12.04 4.52
CA GLY A 133 3.16 12.80 4.59
C GLY A 133 3.35 14.17 5.24
N PRO A 134 2.30 14.99 5.25
CA PRO A 134 2.33 16.37 5.73
C PRO A 134 2.73 16.47 7.22
N GLU A 135 2.39 15.49 8.04
CA GLU A 135 2.76 15.46 9.46
C GLU A 135 4.27 15.33 9.70
N ASN A 136 4.98 14.66 8.79
CA ASN A 136 6.41 14.40 8.90
C ASN A 136 7.27 15.38 8.10
N LEU A 137 6.66 16.15 7.18
CA LEU A 137 7.33 17.13 6.32
C LEU A 137 6.63 18.51 6.38
N PRO A 138 6.60 19.17 7.56
CA PRO A 138 5.86 20.43 7.73
C PRO A 138 6.42 21.59 6.91
N GLU A 139 7.68 21.51 6.47
CA GLU A 139 8.33 22.54 5.65
C GLU A 139 7.90 22.51 4.16
N GLN A 140 7.22 21.45 3.72
CA GLN A 140 6.79 21.25 2.33
C GLN A 140 5.28 21.45 2.14
N GLU A 141 4.68 22.38 2.88
CA GLU A 141 3.24 22.63 2.91
C GLU A 141 2.68 22.87 1.48
N GLY A 142 1.71 22.04 1.08
CA GLY A 142 1.09 22.08 -0.26
C GLY A 142 1.96 21.53 -1.41
N GLN A 143 3.13 20.94 -1.12
CA GLN A 143 4.02 20.33 -2.11
C GLN A 143 4.37 18.87 -1.78
N VAL A 144 3.58 18.25 -0.90
CA VAL A 144 3.79 16.86 -0.48
C VAL A 144 3.14 15.91 -1.49
N CYS A 145 3.84 14.84 -1.85
CA CYS A 145 3.38 13.85 -2.83
C CYS A 145 2.37 12.81 -2.30
N THR A 146 1.90 12.99 -1.07
CA THR A 146 0.91 12.15 -0.40
C THR A 146 0.20 12.96 0.68
N SER A 147 -1.04 12.61 0.95
CA SER A 147 -1.92 13.17 1.97
C SER A 147 -2.09 12.24 3.18
N VAL A 148 -1.38 11.11 3.21
CA VAL A 148 -1.47 10.13 4.29
C VAL A 148 -1.06 10.75 5.63
N THR A 149 -1.92 10.59 6.63
CA THR A 149 -1.71 11.06 8.00
C THR A 149 -1.85 9.91 9.01
N SER A 150 -1.54 10.20 10.27
CA SER A 150 -1.77 9.29 11.39
C SER A 150 -3.25 8.91 11.55
N GLU A 151 -4.18 9.75 11.07
CA GLU A 151 -5.61 9.45 11.12
C GLU A 151 -5.96 8.22 10.29
N GLN A 152 -5.54 8.14 9.02
CA GLN A 152 -5.83 6.97 8.17
C GLN A 152 -5.19 5.69 8.71
N LEU A 153 -3.98 5.76 9.27
CA LEU A 153 -3.33 4.63 9.94
C LEU A 153 -4.15 4.10 11.11
N ASN A 154 -4.61 5.00 11.98
CA ASN A 154 -5.42 4.64 13.14
C ASN A 154 -6.80 4.09 12.74
N GLN A 155 -7.43 4.67 11.70
CA GLN A 155 -8.68 4.17 11.15
C GLN A 155 -8.53 2.75 10.57
N LEU A 156 -7.44 2.49 9.83
CA LEU A 156 -7.14 1.16 9.30
C LEU A 156 -6.94 0.15 10.44
N LEU A 157 -6.14 0.51 11.46
CA LEU A 157 -5.90 -0.35 12.62
C LEU A 157 -7.20 -0.68 13.36
N GLY A 158 -8.06 0.30 13.61
CA GLY A 158 -9.37 0.08 14.21
C GLY A 158 -10.24 -0.87 13.40
N SER A 159 -10.25 -0.70 12.07
CA SER A 159 -10.97 -1.59 11.15
C SER A 159 -10.43 -3.02 11.19
N ILE A 160 -9.09 -3.20 11.22
CA ILE A 160 -8.44 -4.51 11.36
C ILE A 160 -8.87 -5.19 12.67
N MET A 161 -8.81 -4.47 13.80
CA MET A 161 -9.20 -5.02 15.10
C MET A 161 -10.65 -5.51 15.08
N LYS A 162 -11.56 -4.71 14.51
CA LYS A 162 -12.97 -5.08 14.39
C LYS A 162 -13.18 -6.28 13.48
N ILE A 163 -12.50 -6.34 12.33
CA ILE A 163 -12.53 -7.50 11.43
C ILE A 163 -12.06 -8.78 12.14
N VAL A 164 -10.96 -8.71 12.90
CA VAL A 164 -10.45 -9.84 13.68
C VAL A 164 -11.52 -10.31 14.69
N VAL A 165 -12.10 -9.38 15.45
CA VAL A 165 -13.17 -9.68 16.42
C VAL A 165 -14.37 -10.34 15.76
N ASN A 166 -14.84 -9.81 14.62
CA ASN A 166 -15.99 -10.34 13.88
C ASN A 166 -15.79 -11.77 13.36
N ASN A 167 -14.53 -12.22 13.21
CA ASN A 167 -14.19 -13.51 12.64
C ASN A 167 -13.58 -14.49 13.67
N LEU A 168 -13.62 -14.16 14.96
CA LEU A 168 -13.20 -15.07 16.04
C LEU A 168 -14.02 -16.38 16.00
N GLY A 169 -13.35 -17.51 16.21
CA GLY A 169 -13.98 -18.83 16.22
C GLY A 169 -14.10 -19.50 14.84
N ILE A 170 -13.55 -18.90 13.79
CA ILE A 170 -13.42 -19.57 12.48
C ILE A 170 -12.13 -20.40 12.44
N ASP A 171 -12.26 -21.73 12.44
CA ASP A 171 -11.15 -22.69 12.55
C ASP A 171 -10.12 -22.64 11.39
N GLU A 172 -10.49 -22.11 10.22
CA GLU A 172 -9.65 -22.07 9.00
C GLU A 172 -9.14 -20.66 8.62
N ALA A 173 -9.12 -19.71 9.56
CA ALA A 173 -8.70 -18.33 9.28
C ALA A 173 -7.16 -18.15 9.16
N SER A 174 -6.54 -18.80 8.17
CA SER A 174 -5.10 -18.68 7.89
C SER A 174 -4.64 -17.25 7.62
N TRP A 175 -5.53 -16.37 7.15
CA TRP A 175 -5.27 -14.94 6.94
C TRP A 175 -4.93 -14.20 8.24
N MET A 176 -5.54 -14.54 9.39
CA MET A 176 -5.25 -13.87 10.66
C MET A 176 -3.81 -14.09 11.10
N LYS A 177 -3.29 -15.31 10.92
CA LYS A 177 -1.89 -15.63 11.20
C LYS A 177 -0.94 -14.83 10.32
N ARG A 178 -1.29 -14.62 9.05
CA ARG A 178 -0.50 -13.80 8.11
C ARG A 178 -0.53 -12.31 8.47
N LEU A 179 -1.70 -11.78 8.85
CA LEU A 179 -1.79 -10.39 9.34
C LEU A 179 -0.96 -10.18 10.61
N ALA A 180 -1.06 -11.09 11.58
CA ALA A 180 -0.25 -11.02 12.79
C ALA A 180 1.25 -11.02 12.45
N ALA A 181 1.70 -11.91 11.55
CA ALA A 181 3.09 -11.94 11.11
C ALA A 181 3.53 -10.67 10.36
N ALA A 182 2.64 -10.03 9.59
CA ALA A 182 2.94 -8.79 8.90
C ALA A 182 3.10 -7.61 9.89
N LEU A 183 2.18 -7.47 10.84
CA LEU A 183 2.25 -6.44 11.89
C LEU A 183 3.44 -6.65 12.82
N GLU A 184 3.76 -7.91 13.15
CA GLU A 184 4.94 -8.25 13.95
C GLU A 184 6.26 -7.88 13.26
N LYS A 185 6.34 -8.03 11.93
CA LYS A 185 7.52 -7.61 11.15
C LYS A 185 7.73 -6.11 11.23
N GLU A 186 6.69 -5.30 11.03
CA GLU A 186 6.78 -3.84 11.16
C GLU A 186 7.24 -3.43 12.57
N MET A 187 6.61 -3.99 13.61
CA MET A 187 7.03 -3.75 15.00
C MET A 187 8.45 -4.22 15.33
N TYR A 188 8.99 -5.18 14.58
CA TYR A 188 10.36 -5.66 14.75
C TYR A 188 11.36 -4.72 14.05
N GLU A 189 11.04 -4.28 12.84
CA GLU A 189 11.83 -3.33 12.07
C GLU A 189 11.93 -1.98 12.79
N ASP A 190 10.83 -1.48 13.34
CA ASP A 190 10.81 -0.27 14.19
C ASP A 190 11.72 -0.44 15.41
N ARG A 191 11.65 -1.60 16.07
CA ARG A 191 12.53 -1.91 17.23
C ARG A 191 14.00 -1.95 16.83
N GLN A 192 14.33 -2.40 15.62
CA GLN A 192 15.71 -2.39 15.13
C GLN A 192 16.17 -0.99 14.74
N SER A 193 15.31 -0.20 14.10
CA SER A 193 15.56 1.20 13.74
C SER A 193 15.81 2.04 15.00
N PHE A 194 14.97 1.90 16.02
CA PHE A 194 15.13 2.56 17.32
C PHE A 194 16.43 2.13 18.05
N LYS A 195 16.76 0.83 18.04
CA LYS A 195 18.03 0.34 18.59
C LYS A 195 19.25 0.87 17.84
N LYS A 196 19.15 1.08 16.54
CA LYS A 196 20.22 1.64 15.71
C LYS A 196 20.42 3.11 16.02
N GLN A 197 19.35 3.90 16.10
CA GLN A 197 19.38 5.32 16.50
C GLN A 197 19.98 5.51 17.91
N LEU A 198 19.61 4.66 18.88
CA LEU A 198 20.19 4.69 20.23
C LEU A 198 21.71 4.45 20.24
N LYS A 199 22.18 3.50 19.42
CA LYS A 199 23.63 3.20 19.30
C LYS A 199 24.39 4.33 18.62
N GLU A 200 23.81 4.94 17.60
CA GLU A 200 24.39 6.09 16.91
C GLU A 200 24.48 7.30 17.86
N HIS A 201 23.43 7.55 18.66
CA HIS A 201 23.43 8.62 19.67
C HIS A 201 24.49 8.42 20.76
N GLN A 202 24.64 7.19 21.24
CA GLN A 202 25.67 6.82 22.23
C GLN A 202 27.10 6.88 21.69
N GLN A 203 27.31 6.77 20.37
CA GLN A 203 28.62 6.91 19.73
C GLN A 203 28.95 8.35 19.32
N SER A 204 27.96 9.24 19.30
CA SER A 204 28.12 10.66 18.93
C SER A 204 28.22 11.63 20.11
N SER A 205 28.15 11.16 21.36
CA SER A 205 28.44 11.98 22.54
C SER A 205 29.95 11.91 22.87
N PRO A 206 30.67 13.04 22.93
CA PRO A 206 32.10 13.08 23.29
C PRO A 206 32.37 12.73 24.76
#